data_AF-A0A7W0SLG8-F1
#
_entry.id   AF-A0A7W0SLG8-F1
#
_cell.length_a   1.000
_cell.length_b   1.000
_cell.length_c   1.000
_cell.angle_alpha   90.00
_cell.angle_beta   90.00
_cell.angle_gamma   90.00
#
_symmetry.space_group_name_H-M   'P 1'
#
loop_
_entity.id
_entity.type
_entity.pdbx_description
1 polymer ?
#
loop_
_entity_poly.entity_id
_entity_poly.type
_entity_poly.pdbx_seq_one_letter_code
_entity_poly.pdbx_strand_id
1 'polypeptide(L)'
;AWAYNFWLKATVVSVVPYAVAFGLLPAFVVAAAPGQPTAPYWLVLSAALLGSGAHFANSVPDLDDDIATGVRGLPHRIGPGPAAATGAALLLVATAVLAFGRPGTPGLIGWLALGLAVPAAAVAAGAGLGRPELRRKAFTGFVVLAALDTGLLVLGGSSIG
;
A
#
# COMPACT_ATOMS: atom_id res chain seq x y z
N ALA A 1 9.74 -0.28 23.49
CA ALA A 1 8.41 -0.80 23.15
C ALA A 1 7.28 0.18 23.46
N TRP A 2 7.15 0.70 24.69
CA TRP A 2 6.06 1.61 25.07
C TRP A 2 6.23 3.08 24.61
N ALA A 3 7.44 3.65 24.66
CA ALA A 3 7.70 5.00 24.15
C ALA A 3 7.63 5.13 22.61
N TYR A 4 7.74 4.02 21.88
CA TYR A 4 7.67 3.96 20.40
C TYR A 4 6.24 4.15 19.88
N ASN A 5 5.26 3.59 20.59
CA ASN A 5 3.85 3.59 20.17
C ASN A 5 3.15 4.94 20.34
N PHE A 6 3.56 5.76 21.30
CA PHE A 6 2.85 7.01 21.63
C PHE A 6 3.27 8.22 20.78
N TRP A 7 4.43 8.20 20.12
CA TRP A 7 4.92 9.36 19.36
C TRP A 7 4.83 9.18 17.84
N LEU A 8 5.12 7.99 17.31
CA LEU A 8 5.13 7.76 15.86
C LEU A 8 3.73 7.77 15.23
N LYS A 9 2.73 7.22 15.93
CA LYS A 9 1.33 7.19 15.44
C LYS A 9 0.73 8.57 15.21
N ALA A 10 1.22 9.58 15.93
CA ALA A 10 0.73 10.95 15.89
C ALA A 10 1.55 11.88 14.98
N THR A 11 2.52 11.37 14.19
CA THR A 11 3.42 12.19 13.35
C THR A 11 3.34 11.81 11.86
N VAL A 12 3.94 12.65 11.01
CA VAL A 12 4.10 12.42 9.55
C VAL A 12 4.81 11.08 9.26
N VAL A 13 5.51 10.54 10.25
CA VAL A 13 6.29 9.29 10.19
C VAL A 13 5.41 8.05 10.41
N SER A 14 4.09 8.19 10.61
CA SER A 14 3.17 7.05 10.84
C SER A 14 3.20 5.98 9.73
N VAL A 15 3.62 6.35 8.51
CA VAL A 15 3.75 5.42 7.39
C VAL A 15 5.02 4.56 7.46
N VAL A 16 6.07 5.04 8.14
CA VAL A 16 7.39 4.39 8.17
C VAL A 16 7.33 3.01 8.84
N PRO A 17 6.64 2.80 9.98
CA PRO A 17 6.49 1.46 10.55
C PRO A 17 5.87 0.47 9.57
N TYR A 18 4.88 0.89 8.77
CA TYR A 18 4.24 0.04 7.77
C TYR A 18 5.20 -0.28 6.61
N ALA A 19 5.85 0.75 6.06
CA ALA A 19 6.82 0.58 4.99
C ALA A 19 7.95 -0.38 5.41
N VAL A 20 8.50 -0.18 6.61
CA VAL A 20 9.59 -1.01 7.15
C VAL A 20 9.10 -2.42 7.45
N ALA A 21 7.99 -2.60 8.16
CA ALA A 21 7.50 -3.93 8.51
C ALA A 21 7.15 -4.76 7.28
N PHE A 22 6.39 -4.18 6.33
CA PHE A 22 6.01 -4.89 5.12
C PHE A 22 7.19 -5.10 4.17
N GLY A 23 8.13 -4.16 4.06
CA GLY A 23 9.32 -4.35 3.22
C GLY A 23 10.29 -5.40 3.78
N LEU A 24 10.50 -5.41 5.10
CA LEU A 24 11.42 -6.37 5.74
C LEU A 24 10.88 -7.80 5.79
N LEU A 25 9.55 -7.98 5.83
CA LEU A 25 8.95 -9.31 5.92
C LEU A 25 9.37 -10.25 4.75
N PRO A 26 9.21 -9.89 3.46
CA PRO A 26 9.69 -10.72 2.38
C PRO A 26 11.22 -10.77 2.31
N ALA A 27 11.92 -9.71 2.71
CA ALA A 27 13.38 -9.71 2.76
C ALA A 27 13.92 -10.78 3.71
N PHE A 28 13.32 -10.88 4.89
CA PHE A 28 13.63 -11.88 5.90
C PHE A 28 13.33 -13.31 5.42
N VAL A 29 12.17 -13.51 4.79
CA VAL A 29 11.76 -14.82 4.25
C VAL A 29 12.74 -15.31 3.18
N VAL A 30 13.14 -14.44 2.23
CA VAL A 30 14.10 -14.82 1.18
C VAL A 30 15.49 -15.10 1.77
N ALA A 31 15.97 -14.27 2.71
CA ALA A 31 17.27 -14.47 3.33
C ALA A 31 17.38 -15.79 4.14
N ALA A 32 16.25 -16.32 4.62
CA ALA A 32 16.19 -17.60 5.31
C ALA A 32 16.24 -18.83 4.39
N ALA A 33 16.14 -18.66 3.06
CA ALA A 33 16.18 -19.76 2.11
C ALA A 33 17.59 -20.37 1.97
N PRO A 34 17.70 -21.66 1.60
CA PRO A 34 18.99 -22.30 1.32
C PRO A 34 19.80 -21.51 0.27
N GLY A 35 21.10 -21.34 0.54
CA GLY A 35 21.97 -20.51 -0.30
C GLY A 35 21.95 -19.02 0.04
N GLN A 36 21.14 -18.58 1.01
CA GLN A 36 21.04 -17.20 1.51
C GLN A 36 20.92 -16.15 0.39
N PRO A 37 19.94 -16.31 -0.51
CA PRO A 37 19.76 -15.35 -1.59
C PRO A 37 19.37 -13.97 -1.04
N THR A 38 19.71 -12.92 -1.78
CA THR A 38 19.25 -11.57 -1.49
C THR A 38 17.87 -11.35 -2.09
N ALA A 39 16.97 -10.75 -1.31
CA ALA A 39 15.64 -10.42 -1.81
C ALA A 39 15.74 -9.40 -2.95
N PRO A 40 15.06 -9.63 -4.09
CA PRO A 40 15.09 -8.68 -5.18
C PRO A 40 14.40 -7.38 -4.76
N TYR A 41 14.96 -6.25 -5.21
CA TYR A 41 14.51 -4.91 -4.78
C TYR A 41 13.02 -4.67 -5.05
N TRP A 42 12.47 -5.20 -6.16
CA TRP A 42 11.06 -5.03 -6.52
C TRP A 42 10.12 -5.68 -5.51
N LEU A 43 10.54 -6.78 -4.87
CA LEU A 43 9.75 -7.48 -3.85
C LEU A 43 9.68 -6.67 -2.56
N VAL A 44 10.83 -6.17 -2.11
CA VAL A 44 10.93 -5.34 -0.90
C VAL A 44 10.19 -4.01 -1.08
N LEU A 45 10.40 -3.35 -2.23
CA LEU A 45 9.79 -2.05 -2.53
C LEU A 45 8.27 -2.16 -2.69
N SER A 46 7.77 -3.15 -3.44
CA SER A 46 6.33 -3.34 -3.62
C SER A 46 5.62 -3.67 -2.30
N ALA A 47 6.21 -4.52 -1.45
CA ALA A 47 5.64 -4.81 -0.14
C ALA A 47 5.61 -3.57 0.77
N ALA A 48 6.68 -2.78 0.81
CA ALA A 48 6.71 -1.52 1.55
C ALA A 48 5.64 -0.53 1.07
N LEU A 49 5.46 -0.40 -0.25
CA LEU A 49 4.42 0.45 -0.86
C LEU A 49 3.01 -0.06 -0.54
N LEU A 50 2.78 -1.37 -0.61
CA LEU A 50 1.51 -2.00 -0.27
C LEU A 50 1.13 -1.75 1.19
N GLY A 51 2.06 -1.99 2.12
CA GLY A 51 1.84 -1.70 3.54
C GLY A 51 1.55 -0.23 3.81
N SER A 52 2.26 0.66 3.13
CA SER A 52 2.04 2.11 3.21
C SER A 52 0.67 2.51 2.67
N GLY A 53 0.27 2.01 1.50
CA GLY A 53 -1.04 2.27 0.91
C GLY A 53 -2.18 1.72 1.77
N ALA A 54 -2.02 0.54 2.36
CA ALA A 54 -2.97 -0.06 3.30
C ALA A 54 -3.18 0.79 4.57
N HIS A 55 -2.12 1.42 5.09
CA HIS A 55 -2.24 2.36 6.22
C HIS A 55 -3.18 3.54 5.88
N PHE A 56 -3.04 4.13 4.68
CA PHE A 56 -3.95 5.19 4.22
C PHE A 56 -5.36 4.65 3.97
N ALA A 57 -5.49 3.49 3.31
CA ALA A 57 -6.78 2.87 3.01
C ALA A 57 -7.62 2.61 4.28
N ASN A 58 -6.98 2.19 5.36
CA ASN A 58 -7.63 1.97 6.65
C ASN A 58 -8.00 3.28 7.34
N SER A 59 -7.23 4.34 7.15
CA SER A 59 -7.46 5.61 7.84
C SER A 59 -8.56 6.44 7.17
N VAL A 60 -8.61 6.48 5.83
CA VAL A 60 -9.53 7.35 5.04
C VAL A 60 -11.02 7.24 5.42
N PRO A 61 -11.62 6.04 5.55
CA PRO A 61 -13.04 5.93 5.90
C PRO A 61 -13.34 6.34 7.34
N ASP A 62 -12.37 6.21 8.24
CA ASP A 62 -12.54 6.38 9.69
C ASP A 62 -11.95 7.69 10.22
N LEU A 63 -11.50 8.58 9.32
CA LEU A 63 -10.80 9.83 9.69
C LEU A 63 -11.54 10.68 10.73
N ASP A 64 -12.84 10.89 10.55
CA ASP A 64 -13.63 11.75 11.43
C ASP A 64 -13.83 11.10 12.81
N ASP A 65 -14.02 9.79 12.86
CA ASP A 65 -14.18 9.00 14.08
C ASP A 65 -12.85 8.90 14.86
N ASP A 66 -11.74 8.71 14.14
CA ASP A 66 -10.38 8.73 14.69
C ASP A 66 -10.04 10.09 15.31
N ILE A 67 -10.39 11.19 14.64
CA ILE A 67 -10.18 12.54 15.18
C ILE A 67 -10.99 12.74 16.46
N ALA A 68 -12.24 12.28 16.49
CA ALA A 68 -13.12 12.38 17.66
C ALA A 68 -12.56 11.60 18.87
N THR A 69 -11.82 10.51 18.62
CA THR A 69 -11.14 9.71 19.66
C THR A 69 -9.71 10.18 19.97
N GLY A 70 -9.24 11.24 19.31
CA GLY A 70 -7.94 11.88 19.56
C GLY A 70 -6.77 11.32 18.75
N VAL A 71 -7.00 10.40 17.80
CA VAL A 71 -5.99 9.87 16.88
C VAL A 71 -5.70 10.89 15.77
N ARG A 72 -4.42 11.26 15.59
CA ARG A 72 -3.99 12.29 14.61
C ARG A 72 -2.70 11.90 13.88
N GLY A 73 -2.78 10.88 13.03
CA GLY A 73 -1.70 10.45 12.15
C GLY A 73 -1.54 11.34 10.91
N LEU A 74 -0.62 10.96 10.01
CA LEU A 74 -0.43 11.64 8.73
C LEU A 74 -1.74 11.78 7.91
N PRO A 75 -2.57 10.73 7.74
CA PRO A 75 -3.81 10.84 6.97
C PRO A 75 -4.76 11.90 7.52
N HIS A 76 -4.86 12.01 8.85
CA HIS A 76 -5.70 13.01 9.53
C HIS A 76 -5.20 14.44 9.33
N ARG A 77 -3.88 14.63 9.25
CA ARG A 77 -3.25 15.95 9.09
C ARG A 77 -3.39 16.52 7.67
N ILE A 78 -3.30 15.67 6.65
CA ILE A 78 -3.43 16.09 5.24
C ILE A 78 -4.87 16.10 4.75
N GLY A 79 -5.78 15.53 5.55
CA GLY A 79 -7.20 15.49 5.25
C GLY A 79 -7.59 14.36 4.27
N PRO A 80 -8.90 14.14 4.12
CA PRO A 80 -9.46 12.95 3.47
C PRO A 80 -9.16 12.80 1.99
N GLY A 81 -9.26 13.88 1.23
CA GLY A 81 -8.96 13.88 -0.22
C GLY A 81 -7.49 13.55 -0.48
N PRO A 82 -6.54 14.35 0.05
CA PRO A 82 -5.11 14.07 -0.09
C PRO A 82 -4.72 12.70 0.48
N ALA A 83 -5.26 12.27 1.62
CA ALA A 83 -5.00 10.93 2.17
C ALA A 83 -5.44 9.81 1.23
N ALA A 84 -6.63 9.93 0.62
CA ALA A 84 -7.11 8.96 -0.34
C ALA A 84 -6.23 8.92 -1.60
N ALA A 85 -5.88 10.10 -2.13
CA ALA A 85 -5.01 10.21 -3.29
C ALA A 85 -3.61 9.64 -3.03
N THR A 86 -3.01 9.93 -1.86
CA THR A 86 -1.71 9.38 -1.46
C THR A 86 -1.75 7.86 -1.35
N GLY A 87 -2.76 7.30 -0.66
CA GLY A 87 -2.91 5.85 -0.57
C GLY A 87 -3.06 5.21 -1.96
N ALA A 88 -3.90 5.79 -2.82
CA ALA A 88 -4.18 5.24 -4.14
C ALA A 88 -2.94 5.30 -5.03
N ALA A 89 -2.17 6.38 -4.94
CA ALA A 89 -0.90 6.53 -5.64
C ALA A 89 0.13 5.50 -5.16
N LEU A 90 0.26 5.27 -3.85
CA LEU A 90 1.18 4.28 -3.30
C LEU A 90 0.89 2.87 -3.82
N LEU A 91 -0.38 2.45 -3.82
CA LEU A 91 -0.75 1.14 -4.36
C LEU A 91 -0.60 1.08 -5.88
N LEU A 92 -0.96 2.12 -6.63
CA LEU A 92 -0.75 2.15 -8.08
C LEU A 92 0.75 2.05 -8.44
N VAL A 93 1.61 2.72 -7.68
CA VAL A 93 3.07 2.60 -7.83
C VAL A 93 3.52 1.18 -7.45
N ALA A 94 2.94 0.55 -6.43
CA ALA A 94 3.21 -0.86 -6.12
C ALA A 94 2.85 -1.77 -7.30
N THR A 95 1.68 -1.56 -7.93
CA THR A 95 1.25 -2.28 -9.13
C THR A 95 2.28 -2.12 -10.25
N ALA A 96 2.74 -0.90 -10.50
CA ALA A 96 3.76 -0.63 -11.52
C ALA A 96 5.08 -1.34 -11.19
N VAL A 97 5.57 -1.23 -9.95
CA VAL A 97 6.80 -1.92 -9.53
C VAL A 97 6.68 -3.43 -9.73
N LEU A 98 5.53 -4.03 -9.42
CA LEU A 98 5.28 -5.46 -9.61
C LEU A 98 5.13 -5.86 -11.09
N ALA A 99 4.57 -4.95 -11.90
CA ALA A 99 4.35 -5.16 -13.33
C ALA A 99 5.63 -5.00 -14.16
N PHE A 100 6.61 -4.20 -13.72
CA PHE A 100 7.83 -3.89 -14.49
C PHE A 100 9.14 -4.32 -13.80
N GLY A 101 9.13 -4.57 -12.50
CA GLY A 101 10.36 -4.82 -11.73
C GLY A 101 10.91 -6.24 -11.86
N ARG A 102 10.16 -7.17 -12.46
CA ARG A 102 10.53 -8.59 -12.57
C ARG A 102 11.24 -8.89 -13.90
N PRO A 103 12.14 -9.89 -13.95
CA PRO A 103 12.68 -10.37 -15.22
C PRO A 103 11.57 -10.81 -16.19
N GLY A 104 11.69 -10.47 -17.48
CA GLY A 104 10.70 -10.85 -18.50
C GLY A 104 9.38 -10.07 -18.46
N THR A 105 9.37 -8.88 -17.85
CA THR A 105 8.18 -8.03 -17.75
C THR A 105 8.25 -6.75 -18.60
N PRO A 106 7.11 -6.07 -18.86
CA PRO A 106 5.72 -6.43 -18.53
C PRO A 106 5.18 -7.55 -19.43
N GLY A 107 4.70 -8.64 -18.80
CA GLY A 107 3.90 -9.66 -19.49
C GLY A 107 2.42 -9.24 -19.56
N LEU A 108 1.59 -10.03 -20.25
CA LEU A 108 0.14 -9.78 -20.39
C LEU A 108 -0.54 -9.49 -19.04
N ILE A 109 -0.24 -10.28 -18.00
CA ILE A 109 -0.80 -10.11 -16.66
C ILE A 109 -0.45 -8.75 -16.06
N GLY A 110 0.79 -8.27 -16.27
CA GLY A 110 1.22 -6.95 -15.78
C GLY A 110 0.43 -5.81 -16.44
N TRP A 111 0.21 -5.90 -17.75
CA TRP A 111 -0.60 -4.92 -18.49
C TRP A 111 -2.07 -4.95 -18.07
N LEU A 112 -2.66 -6.13 -17.91
CA LEU A 112 -4.05 -6.27 -17.45
C LEU A 112 -4.22 -5.70 -16.04
N ALA A 113 -3.28 -5.98 -15.13
CA ALA A 113 -3.30 -5.43 -13.78
C ALA A 113 -3.21 -3.90 -13.79
N LEU A 114 -2.34 -3.31 -14.61
CA LEU A 114 -2.26 -1.85 -14.77
C LEU A 114 -3.57 -1.26 -15.34
N GLY A 115 -4.16 -1.91 -16.34
CA GLY A 115 -5.43 -1.50 -16.92
C GLY A 115 -6.59 -1.47 -15.92
N LEU A 116 -6.57 -2.35 -14.91
CA LEU A 116 -7.54 -2.37 -13.81
C LEU A 116 -7.16 -1.44 -12.66
N ALA A 117 -5.86 -1.29 -12.38
CA ALA A 117 -5.37 -0.48 -11.27
C ALA A 117 -5.60 1.02 -11.48
N VAL A 118 -5.41 1.54 -12.70
CA VAL A 118 -5.62 2.96 -13.00
C VAL A 118 -7.05 3.43 -12.68
N PRO A 119 -8.13 2.79 -13.18
CA PRO A 119 -9.49 3.19 -12.83
C PRO A 119 -9.80 2.96 -11.35
N ALA A 120 -9.30 1.89 -10.72
CA ALA A 120 -9.48 1.66 -9.29
C ALA A 120 -8.84 2.78 -8.44
N ALA A 121 -7.64 3.25 -8.81
CA ALA A 121 -6.96 4.37 -8.17
C ALA A 121 -7.73 5.68 -8.36
N ALA A 122 -8.25 5.93 -9.57
CA ALA A 122 -9.09 7.10 -9.83
C ALA A 122 -10.38 7.09 -8.97
N VAL A 123 -11.02 5.92 -8.82
CA VAL A 123 -12.19 5.76 -7.94
C VAL A 123 -11.82 6.02 -6.48
N ALA A 124 -10.73 5.43 -5.98
CA ALA A 124 -10.30 5.62 -4.60
C ALA A 124 -9.97 7.10 -4.30
N ALA A 125 -9.19 7.75 -5.17
CA ALA A 125 -8.82 9.16 -5.01
C ALA A 125 -10.04 10.10 -5.13
N GLY A 126 -10.89 9.88 -6.14
CA GLY A 126 -12.09 10.69 -6.38
C GLY A 126 -13.12 10.56 -5.25
N ALA A 127 -13.33 9.35 -4.74
CA ALA A 127 -14.24 9.12 -3.62
C ALA A 127 -13.77 9.78 -2.31
N GLY A 128 -12.45 9.94 -2.12
CA GLY A 128 -11.87 10.67 -0.98
C GLY A 128 -12.18 12.16 -0.97
N LEU A 129 -12.36 12.77 -2.15
CA LEU A 129 -12.82 14.16 -2.32
C LEU A 129 -14.34 14.32 -2.10
N GLY A 130 -15.08 13.20 -2.07
CA GLY A 130 -16.52 13.17 -1.93
C GLY A 130 -17.03 13.30 -0.48
N ARG A 131 -18.37 13.23 -0.36
CA ARG A 131 -19.07 13.18 0.93
C ARG A 131 -18.61 11.95 1.76
N PRO A 132 -18.73 11.98 3.11
CA PRO A 132 -18.34 10.86 3.97
C PRO A 132 -18.90 9.49 3.52
N GLU A 133 -20.14 9.46 3.03
CA GLU A 133 -20.78 8.25 2.48
C GLU A 133 -20.04 7.67 1.25
N LEU A 134 -19.47 8.54 0.42
CA LEU A 134 -18.66 8.14 -0.74
C LEU A 134 -17.27 7.68 -0.33
N ARG A 135 -16.71 8.18 0.78
CA ARG A 135 -15.39 7.72 1.28
C ARG A 135 -15.39 6.24 1.65
N ARG A 136 -16.52 5.71 2.14
CA ARG A 136 -16.70 4.27 2.32
C ARG A 136 -16.57 3.48 1.02
N LYS A 137 -16.93 4.08 -0.12
CA LYS A 137 -16.72 3.48 -1.46
C LYS A 137 -15.28 3.60 -1.94
N ALA A 138 -14.50 4.56 -1.42
CA ALA A 138 -13.06 4.66 -1.70
C ALA A 138 -12.33 3.38 -1.27
N PHE A 139 -12.78 2.77 -0.16
CA PHE A 139 -12.26 1.50 0.34
C PHE A 139 -12.34 0.38 -0.69
N THR A 140 -13.41 0.30 -1.48
CA THR A 140 -13.51 -0.70 -2.57
C THR A 140 -12.38 -0.54 -3.59
N GLY A 141 -12.05 0.70 -3.98
CA GLY A 141 -10.94 0.97 -4.88
C GLY A 141 -9.59 0.54 -4.29
N PHE A 142 -9.38 0.80 -3.00
CA PHE A 142 -8.20 0.33 -2.26
C PHE A 142 -8.09 -1.19 -2.22
N VAL A 143 -9.20 -1.89 -1.95
CA VAL A 143 -9.25 -3.36 -1.92
C VAL A 143 -8.91 -3.95 -3.28
N VAL A 144 -9.44 -3.38 -4.36
CA VAL A 144 -9.11 -3.83 -5.74
C VAL A 144 -7.61 -3.68 -6.00
N LEU A 145 -7.03 -2.51 -5.71
CA LEU A 145 -5.59 -2.26 -5.87
C LEU A 145 -4.74 -3.24 -5.05
N ALA A 146 -5.05 -3.38 -3.75
CA ALA A 146 -4.31 -4.27 -2.86
C ALA A 146 -4.43 -5.75 -3.29
N ALA A 147 -5.59 -6.17 -3.81
CA ALA A 147 -5.78 -7.51 -4.34
C ALA A 147 -4.96 -7.75 -5.62
N LEU A 148 -4.90 -6.77 -6.53
CA LEU A 148 -4.05 -6.82 -7.71
C LEU A 148 -2.57 -6.92 -7.32
N ASP A 149 -2.11 -6.06 -6.41
CA ASP A 149 -0.72 -6.06 -5.95
C ASP A 149 -0.36 -7.39 -5.29
N THR A 150 -1.22 -7.89 -4.39
CA THR A 150 -1.00 -9.17 -3.71
C THR A 150 -0.97 -10.32 -4.72
N GLY A 151 -1.88 -10.33 -5.71
CA GLY A 151 -1.89 -11.34 -6.77
C GLY A 151 -0.61 -11.31 -7.60
N LEU A 152 -0.17 -10.13 -8.04
CA LEU A 152 1.09 -9.98 -8.78
C LEU A 152 2.31 -10.38 -7.94
N LEU A 153 2.30 -10.07 -6.64
CA LEU A 153 3.38 -10.40 -5.72
C LEU A 153 3.47 -11.91 -5.50
N VAL A 154 2.36 -12.61 -5.34
CA VAL A 154 2.32 -14.09 -5.24
C VAL A 154 2.80 -14.74 -6.54
N LEU A 155 2.30 -14.27 -7.69
CA LEU A 155 2.72 -14.78 -9.01
C LEU A 155 4.19 -14.46 -9.32
N GLY A 156 4.73 -13.39 -8.76
CA GLY A 156 6.14 -13.03 -8.87
C GLY A 156 7.03 -13.78 -7.88
N GLY A 157 6.53 -14.08 -6.69
CA GLY A 157 7.25 -14.83 -5.66
C GLY A 157 7.54 -16.26 -6.09
N SER A 158 6.63 -16.88 -6.85
CA SER A 158 6.82 -18.23 -7.39
C SER A 158 7.99 -18.35 -8.40
N SER A 159 8.52 -17.23 -8.92
CA SER A 159 9.71 -17.24 -9.79
C SER A 159 11.02 -16.96 -9.04
N ILE A 160 11.01 -16.86 -7.70
CA ILE A 160 12.20 -16.62 -6.87
C ILE A 160 12.82 -17.96 -6.37
N GLY A 161 12.22 -19.10 -6.71
CA GLY A 161 12.69 -20.46 -6.37
C GLY A 161 13.45 -21.14 -7.50
#